data_AF-A0A382V1W1-F1
#
_entry.id   AF-A0A382V1W1-F1
#
_cell.length_a   1.000
_cell.length_b   1.000
_cell.length_c   1.000
_cell.angle_alpha   90.00
_cell.angle_beta   90.00
_cell.angle_gamma   90.00
#
_symmetry.space_group_name_H-M   'P 1'
#
loop_
_entity.id
_entity.type
_entity.pdbx_description
1 polymer ?
#
loop_
_entity_poly.entity_id
_entity_poly.type
_entity_poly.pdbx_seq_one_letter_code
_entity_poly.pdbx_strand_id
1 'polypeptide(L)'
;MASIRFRNSRHEAQVRRKGHAPLSKSFSSKTAAKKWIQAVETDMERGEFKPRIDLTVGQLIKRYQTEVVPKQRAHQSTLVRCRRLRRELGKIRLSDLSPAHLASYRDERLKSITPSTLKRELSILSAAINTPIIDWGIPIPANPVRATRIPKYDDSRDRRLKQGEEQKLLAVAV
;
A
#
# COMPACT_ATOMS: atom_id res chain seq x y z
N MET A 1 -11.56 -28.95 2.93
CA MET A 1 -12.93 -29.35 3.33
C MET A 1 -13.81 -28.11 3.45
N ALA A 2 -14.89 -28.07 2.69
CA ALA A 2 -15.90 -27.03 2.78
C ALA A 2 -17.14 -27.54 3.55
N SER A 3 -17.85 -26.64 4.22
CA SER A 3 -19.08 -26.97 4.97
C SER A 3 -20.09 -25.83 4.87
N ILE A 4 -21.38 -26.15 4.97
CA ILE A 4 -22.46 -25.16 5.03
C ILE A 4 -23.23 -25.38 6.32
N ARG A 5 -23.34 -24.34 7.14
CA ARG A 5 -24.14 -24.29 8.37
C ARG A 5 -25.34 -23.38 8.15
N PHE A 6 -26.48 -23.70 8.74
CA PHE A 6 -27.68 -22.84 8.69
C PHE A 6 -27.90 -22.21 10.06
N ARG A 7 -27.89 -20.87 10.13
CA ARG A 7 -28.04 -20.10 11.39
C ARG A 7 -28.73 -18.77 11.09
N ASN A 8 -29.67 -18.35 11.94
CA ASN A 8 -30.41 -17.09 11.82
C ASN A 8 -30.99 -16.86 10.41
N SER A 9 -31.65 -17.88 9.86
CA SER A 9 -32.23 -17.86 8.50
C SER A 9 -31.22 -17.59 7.38
N ARG A 10 -29.92 -17.84 7.61
CA ARG A 10 -28.85 -17.69 6.61
C ARG A 10 -28.00 -18.95 6.53
N HIS A 11 -27.47 -19.20 5.35
CA HIS A 11 -26.54 -20.28 5.05
C HIS A 11 -25.10 -19.75 5.14
N GLU A 12 -24.40 -20.08 6.22
CA GLU A 12 -22.98 -19.80 6.39
C GLU A 12 -22.14 -20.88 5.71
N ALA A 13 -21.46 -20.52 4.62
CA ALA A 13 -20.48 -21.37 3.97
C ALA A 13 -19.09 -21.16 4.58
N GLN A 14 -18.36 -22.24 4.83
CA GLN A 14 -16.98 -22.22 5.31
C GLN A 14 -16.07 -23.05 4.40
N VAL A 15 -14.92 -22.51 4.01
CA VAL A 15 -13.91 -23.19 3.18
C VAL A 15 -12.59 -23.28 3.95
N ARG A 16 -12.05 -24.49 4.07
CA ARG A 16 -10.73 -24.76 4.68
C ARG A 16 -9.87 -25.56 3.70
N ARG A 17 -8.76 -25.00 3.23
CA ARG A 17 -7.76 -25.66 2.37
C ARG A 17 -6.39 -25.53 3.01
N LYS A 18 -5.55 -26.57 2.86
CA LYS A 18 -4.17 -26.56 3.36
C LYS A 18 -3.40 -25.43 2.68
N GLY A 19 -2.69 -24.61 3.45
CA GLY A 19 -1.93 -23.46 2.94
C GLY A 19 -2.72 -22.15 2.79
N HIS A 20 -4.03 -22.15 3.06
CA HIS A 20 -4.86 -20.93 3.01
C HIS A 20 -5.56 -20.69 4.35
N ALA A 21 -5.76 -19.41 4.70
CA ALA A 21 -6.56 -19.04 5.86
C ALA A 21 -8.02 -19.51 5.70
N PRO A 22 -8.70 -19.92 6.79
CA PRO A 22 -10.10 -20.35 6.73
C PRO A 22 -10.99 -19.17 6.33
N LEU A 23 -11.95 -19.42 5.43
CA LEU A 23 -12.89 -18.41 4.95
C LEU A 23 -14.31 -18.77 5.33
N SER A 24 -15.11 -17.77 5.70
CA SER A 24 -16.55 -17.93 5.90
C SER A 24 -17.34 -16.80 5.24
N LYS A 25 -18.53 -17.11 4.73
CA LYS A 25 -19.47 -16.12 4.18
C LYS A 25 -20.90 -16.60 4.29
N SER A 26 -21.83 -15.70 4.64
CA SER A 26 -23.24 -16.02 4.86
C SER A 26 -24.15 -15.56 3.73
N PHE A 27 -24.97 -16.48 3.23
CA PHE A 27 -25.88 -16.32 2.09
C PHE A 27 -27.35 -16.48 2.51
N SER A 28 -28.27 -15.92 1.74
CA SER A 28 -29.72 -16.14 1.90
C SER A 28 -30.17 -17.50 1.36
N SER A 29 -29.41 -18.13 0.46
CA SER A 29 -29.77 -19.41 -0.16
C SER A 29 -28.64 -20.44 -0.12
N LYS A 30 -28.99 -21.71 0.10
CA LYS A 30 -28.07 -22.86 0.10
C LYS A 30 -27.37 -23.04 -1.25
N THR A 31 -28.06 -22.75 -2.36
CA THR A 31 -27.50 -22.88 -3.71
C THR A 31 -26.43 -21.80 -3.96
N ALA A 32 -26.68 -20.57 -3.51
CA ALA A 32 -25.70 -19.48 -3.56
C ALA A 32 -24.45 -19.81 -2.71
N ALA A 33 -24.65 -20.37 -1.52
CA ALA A 33 -23.57 -20.85 -0.65
C ALA A 33 -22.71 -21.94 -1.33
N LYS A 34 -23.34 -22.94 -1.98
CA LYS A 34 -22.63 -23.99 -2.73
C LYS A 34 -21.83 -23.42 -3.91
N LYS A 35 -22.43 -22.56 -4.72
CA LYS A 35 -21.75 -21.91 -5.86
C LYS A 35 -20.53 -21.10 -5.41
N TRP A 36 -20.66 -20.37 -4.30
CA TRP A 36 -19.54 -19.62 -3.74
C TRP A 36 -18.40 -20.52 -3.24
N ILE A 37 -18.72 -21.62 -2.56
CA ILE A 37 -17.71 -22.62 -2.15
C ILE A 37 -16.94 -23.11 -3.36
N GLN A 38 -17.66 -23.55 -4.40
CA GLN A 38 -17.04 -24.08 -5.61
C GLN A 38 -16.16 -23.04 -6.30
N ALA A 39 -16.63 -21.80 -6.44
CA ALA A 39 -15.83 -20.72 -7.02
C ALA A 39 -14.55 -20.46 -6.23
N VAL A 40 -14.63 -20.38 -4.90
CA VAL A 40 -13.46 -20.16 -4.03
C VAL A 40 -12.47 -21.34 -4.13
N GLU A 41 -12.96 -22.57 -4.16
CA GLU A 41 -12.09 -23.74 -4.33
C GLU A 41 -11.43 -23.77 -5.71
N THR A 42 -12.15 -23.41 -6.77
CA THR A 42 -11.60 -23.26 -8.12
C THR A 42 -10.54 -22.16 -8.18
N ASP A 43 -10.79 -20.99 -7.57
CA ASP A 43 -9.82 -19.90 -7.50
C ASP A 43 -8.55 -20.32 -6.72
N MET A 44 -8.71 -21.09 -5.65
CA MET A 44 -7.59 -21.64 -4.88
C MET A 44 -6.79 -22.67 -5.69
N GLU A 45 -7.46 -23.54 -6.43
CA GLU A 45 -6.81 -24.53 -7.30
C GLU A 45 -6.06 -23.88 -8.46
N ARG A 46 -6.58 -22.79 -9.01
CA ARG A 46 -5.93 -21.99 -10.05
C ARG A 46 -4.79 -21.10 -9.51
N GLY A 47 -4.66 -20.96 -8.19
CA GLY A 47 -3.74 -20.01 -7.57
C GLY A 47 -4.14 -18.55 -7.72
N GLU A 48 -5.37 -18.28 -8.19
CA GLU A 48 -5.92 -16.93 -8.38
C GLU A 48 -6.63 -16.39 -7.14
N PHE A 49 -6.75 -17.23 -6.10
CA PHE A 49 -7.39 -16.86 -4.84
C PHE A 49 -6.67 -15.68 -4.16
N LYS A 50 -7.35 -14.53 -4.13
CA LYS A 50 -6.89 -13.34 -3.40
C LYS A 50 -7.51 -13.31 -2.01
N PRO A 51 -6.71 -13.34 -0.93
CA PRO A 51 -7.24 -13.17 0.42
C PRO A 51 -7.96 -11.84 0.53
N ARG A 52 -9.11 -11.85 1.20
CA ARG A 52 -9.95 -10.66 1.36
C ARG A 52 -9.32 -9.75 2.40
N ILE A 53 -8.46 -8.84 1.94
CA ILE A 53 -7.86 -7.82 2.81
C ILE A 53 -8.89 -6.73 3.03
N ASP A 54 -9.55 -6.73 4.19
CA ASP A 54 -10.46 -5.66 4.59
C ASP A 54 -9.70 -4.51 5.25
N LEU A 55 -8.69 -4.01 4.54
CA LEU A 55 -7.86 -2.89 4.98
C LEU A 55 -7.79 -1.86 3.86
N THR A 56 -7.97 -0.60 4.21
CA THR A 56 -7.71 0.53 3.31
C THR A 56 -6.24 0.92 3.34
N VAL A 57 -5.78 1.56 2.26
CA VAL A 57 -4.45 2.19 2.24
C VAL A 57 -4.30 3.21 3.38
N GLY A 58 -5.40 3.89 3.74
CA GLY A 58 -5.41 4.87 4.81
C GLY A 58 -5.14 4.25 6.19
N GLN A 59 -5.78 3.12 6.48
CA GLN A 59 -5.55 2.37 7.72
C GLN A 59 -4.15 1.77 7.76
N LEU A 60 -3.67 1.23 6.64
CA LEU A 60 -2.31 0.71 6.52
C LEU A 60 -1.27 1.78 6.85
N ILE A 61 -1.37 2.94 6.20
CA ILE A 61 -0.42 4.04 6.43
C ILE A 61 -0.56 4.57 7.86
N LYS A 62 -1.77 4.63 8.42
CA LYS A 62 -1.96 5.04 9.83
C LYS A 62 -1.18 4.13 10.78
N ARG A 63 -1.26 2.82 10.58
CA ARG A 63 -0.51 1.84 11.38
C ARG A 63 1.00 1.98 11.17
N TYR A 64 1.43 2.15 9.92
CA TYR A 64 2.85 2.40 9.59
C TYR A 64 3.38 3.68 10.28
N GLN A 65 2.58 4.75 10.32
CA GLN A 65 2.90 6.00 11.01
C GLN A 65 3.11 5.82 12.51
N THR A 66 2.39 4.91 13.17
CA THR A 66 2.49 4.71 14.62
C THR A 66 3.58 3.72 15.00
N GLU A 67 3.77 2.66 14.21
CA GLU A 67 4.66 1.54 14.61
C GLU A 67 6.07 1.64 14.03
N VAL A 68 6.23 2.23 12.83
CA VAL A 68 7.49 2.21 12.07
C VAL A 68 8.11 3.60 11.97
N VAL A 69 7.33 4.62 11.61
CA VAL A 69 7.84 5.97 11.37
C VAL A 69 8.59 6.58 12.56
N PRO A 70 8.18 6.40 13.84
CA PRO A 70 8.90 6.98 14.98
C PRO A 70 10.33 6.45 15.13
N LYS A 71 10.62 5.26 14.60
CA LYS A 71 11.95 4.63 14.66
C LYS A 71 12.89 5.17 13.58
N GLN A 72 12.41 6.01 12.66
CA GLN A 72 13.20 6.55 11.55
C GLN A 72 13.86 7.88 11.93
N ARG A 73 15.12 8.04 11.52
CA ARG A 73 15.88 9.30 11.69
C ARG A 73 15.14 10.51 11.12
N ALA A 74 14.48 10.34 9.96
CA ALA A 74 13.75 11.39 9.25
C ALA A 74 12.22 11.39 9.50
N HIS A 75 11.79 10.94 10.68
CA HIS A 75 10.38 10.72 11.03
C HIS A 75 9.45 11.91 10.71
N GLN A 76 9.83 13.16 11.02
CA GLN A 76 9.00 14.33 10.74
C GLN A 76 8.64 14.46 9.25
N SER A 77 9.65 14.34 8.39
CA SER A 77 9.45 14.44 6.94
C SER A 77 8.65 13.25 6.39
N THR A 78 8.79 12.07 7.00
CA THR A 78 8.00 10.88 6.67
C THR A 78 6.54 11.07 7.06
N LEU A 79 6.24 11.63 8.23
CA LEU A 79 4.88 11.88 8.71
C LEU A 79 4.10 12.80 7.75
N VAL A 80 4.73 13.87 7.27
CA VAL A 80 4.13 14.79 6.28
C VAL A 80 3.74 14.05 5.01
N ARG A 81 4.64 13.22 4.48
CA ARG A 81 4.37 12.42 3.26
C ARG A 81 3.29 11.37 3.50
N CYS A 82 3.32 10.68 4.64
CA CYS A 82 2.26 9.74 5.03
C CYS A 82 0.88 10.42 5.14
N ARG A 83 0.79 11.62 5.72
CA ARG A 83 -0.47 12.38 5.79
C ARG A 83 -1.01 12.69 4.40
N ARG A 84 -0.13 13.10 3.48
CA ARG A 84 -0.51 13.35 2.08
C ARG A 84 -1.00 12.08 1.40
N LEU A 85 -0.23 10.99 1.46
CA LEU A 85 -0.62 9.69 0.89
C LEU A 85 -1.96 9.19 1.43
N ARG A 86 -2.23 9.38 2.73
CA ARG A 86 -3.53 9.05 3.33
C ARG A 86 -4.67 9.90 2.79
N ARG A 87 -4.42 11.18 2.51
CA ARG A 87 -5.45 12.07 1.96
C ARG A 87 -5.82 11.68 0.54
N GLU A 88 -4.83 11.41 -0.31
CA GLU A 88 -5.05 11.14 -1.74
C GLU A 88 -5.47 9.68 -2.00
N LEU A 89 -4.82 8.71 -1.35
CA LEU A 89 -5.02 7.27 -1.63
C LEU A 89 -5.77 6.53 -0.52
N GLY A 90 -6.00 7.17 0.63
CA GLY A 90 -6.42 6.45 1.84
C GLY A 90 -7.83 5.86 1.79
N LYS A 91 -8.69 6.31 0.88
CA LYS A 91 -10.04 5.76 0.65
C LYS A 91 -10.00 4.45 -0.14
N ILE A 92 -8.91 4.17 -0.84
CA ILE A 92 -8.78 2.99 -1.70
C ILE A 92 -8.55 1.77 -0.81
N ARG A 93 -9.27 0.68 -1.10
CA ARG A 93 -9.01 -0.62 -0.46
C ARG A 93 -7.69 -1.17 -0.95
N LEU A 94 -6.96 -1.84 -0.06
CA LEU A 94 -5.65 -2.38 -0.40
C LEU A 94 -5.74 -3.47 -1.49
N SER A 95 -6.87 -4.19 -1.57
CA SER A 95 -7.18 -5.13 -2.66
C SER A 95 -7.32 -4.48 -4.03
N ASP A 96 -7.75 -3.21 -4.05
CA ASP A 96 -8.15 -2.49 -5.26
C ASP A 96 -7.06 -1.49 -5.69
N LEU A 97 -6.02 -1.31 -4.87
CA LEU A 97 -4.88 -0.46 -5.18
C LEU A 97 -4.16 -1.02 -6.41
N SER A 98 -4.10 -0.20 -7.47
CA SER A 98 -3.63 -0.61 -8.78
C SER A 98 -2.56 0.36 -9.29
N PRO A 99 -1.74 -0.05 -10.27
CA PRO A 99 -0.80 0.87 -10.91
C PRO A 99 -1.48 2.09 -11.55
N ALA A 100 -2.74 1.97 -11.98
CA ALA A 100 -3.50 3.08 -12.55
C ALA A 100 -3.77 4.18 -11.49
N HIS A 101 -4.16 3.81 -10.28
CA HIS A 101 -4.32 4.76 -9.16
C HIS A 101 -3.01 5.52 -8.87
N LEU A 102 -1.88 4.80 -8.92
CA LEU A 102 -0.56 5.39 -8.68
C LEU A 102 -0.08 6.26 -9.84
N ALA A 103 -0.44 5.93 -11.09
CA ALA A 103 -0.17 6.75 -12.26
C ALA A 103 -0.94 8.08 -12.18
N SER A 104 -2.23 8.06 -11.86
CA SER A 104 -3.03 9.28 -11.67
C SER A 104 -2.45 10.14 -10.53
N TYR A 105 -2.05 9.52 -9.42
CA TYR A 105 -1.36 10.22 -8.33
C TYR A 105 -0.04 10.85 -8.82
N ARG A 106 0.80 10.09 -9.51
CA ARG A 106 2.08 10.58 -10.07
C ARG A 106 1.86 11.81 -10.95
N ASP A 107 0.95 11.72 -11.90
CA ASP A 107 0.74 12.74 -12.93
C ASP A 107 0.22 14.05 -12.29
N GLU A 108 -0.67 13.95 -11.31
CA GLU A 108 -1.13 15.12 -10.55
C GLU A 108 -0.03 15.72 -9.69
N ARG A 109 0.79 14.88 -9.03
CA ARG A 109 1.88 15.36 -8.18
C ARG A 109 2.98 16.05 -8.98
N LEU A 110 3.35 15.53 -10.15
CA LEU A 110 4.40 16.09 -10.99
C LEU A 110 4.10 17.51 -11.50
N LYS A 111 2.84 17.96 -11.45
CA LYS A 111 2.48 19.37 -11.70
C LYS A 111 3.02 20.33 -10.63
N SER A 112 3.31 19.84 -9.43
CA SER A 112 3.64 20.67 -8.26
C SER A 112 4.98 20.34 -7.60
N ILE A 113 5.56 19.17 -7.88
CA ILE A 113 6.80 18.71 -7.24
C ILE A 113 7.76 18.08 -8.24
N THR A 114 9.05 18.08 -7.88
CA THR A 114 10.09 17.42 -8.65
C THR A 114 9.93 15.89 -8.63
N PRO A 115 10.39 15.17 -9.68
CA PRO A 115 10.38 13.71 -9.68
C PRO A 115 11.19 13.09 -8.52
N SER A 116 12.26 13.75 -8.06
CA SER A 116 13.03 13.32 -6.88
C SER A 116 12.19 13.34 -5.60
N THR A 117 11.32 14.34 -5.45
CA THR A 117 10.38 14.45 -4.33
C THR A 117 9.29 13.38 -4.40
N LEU A 118 8.74 13.15 -5.60
CA LEU A 118 7.72 12.11 -5.81
C LEU A 118 8.28 10.72 -5.51
N LYS A 119 9.51 10.44 -5.94
CA LYS A 119 10.20 9.19 -5.64
C LYS A 119 10.27 8.94 -4.14
N ARG A 120 10.56 9.96 -3.32
CA ARG A 120 10.56 9.82 -1.85
C ARG A 120 9.17 9.54 -1.29
N GLU A 121 8.12 10.18 -1.82
CA GLU A 121 6.72 9.89 -1.43
C GLU A 121 6.36 8.42 -1.74
N LEU A 122 6.62 7.96 -2.97
CA LEU A 122 6.32 6.59 -3.38
C LEU A 122 7.18 5.54 -2.67
N SER A 123 8.43 5.84 -2.34
CA SER A 123 9.28 4.95 -1.53
C SER A 123 8.68 4.69 -0.15
N ILE A 124 8.08 5.70 0.49
CA ILE A 124 7.38 5.53 1.78
C ILE A 124 6.15 4.65 1.62
N LEU A 125 5.36 4.88 0.55
CA LEU A 125 4.21 4.02 0.27
C LEU A 125 4.63 2.57 0.02
N SER A 126 5.72 2.37 -0.74
CA SER A 126 6.28 1.05 -0.99
C SER A 126 6.72 0.35 0.30
N ALA A 127 7.42 1.06 1.19
CA ALA A 127 7.81 0.53 2.49
C ALA A 127 6.59 0.18 3.36
N ALA A 128 5.59 1.07 3.40
CA ALA A 128 4.36 0.85 4.15
C ALA A 128 3.53 -0.36 3.64
N ILE A 129 3.65 -0.71 2.35
CA ILE A 129 3.04 -1.91 1.75
C ILE A 129 3.90 -3.16 2.01
N ASN A 130 5.22 -3.05 2.14
CA ASN A 130 6.08 -4.21 2.38
C ASN A 130 6.13 -4.64 3.86
N THR A 131 6.10 -3.69 4.80
CA THR A 131 6.01 -3.98 6.26
C THR A 131 4.91 -5.00 6.61
N PRO A 132 3.64 -4.83 6.23
CA PRO A 132 2.58 -5.78 6.55
C PRO A 132 2.80 -7.19 5.99
N ILE A 133 3.46 -7.31 4.82
CA ILE A 133 3.76 -8.61 4.19
C ILE A 133 4.76 -9.39 5.07
N ILE A 134 5.75 -8.71 5.63
CA ILE A 134 6.86 -9.32 6.38
C ILE A 134 6.52 -9.45 7.86
N ASP A 135 6.01 -8.38 8.47
CA ASP A 135 5.96 -8.23 9.93
C ASP A 135 4.56 -8.48 10.50
N TRP A 136 3.49 -8.24 9.73
CA TRP A 136 2.11 -8.31 10.24
C TRP A 136 1.31 -9.49 9.69
N GLY A 137 1.90 -10.31 8.81
CA GLY A 137 1.25 -11.47 8.22
C GLY A 137 0.02 -11.13 7.39
N ILE A 138 -0.05 -9.91 6.83
CA ILE A 138 -1.15 -9.51 5.94
C ILE A 138 -0.72 -9.86 4.50
N PRO A 139 -1.36 -10.85 3.86
CA PRO A 139 -0.94 -11.33 2.56
C PRO A 139 -1.37 -10.37 1.44
N ILE A 140 -0.55 -9.34 1.18
CA ILE A 140 -0.73 -8.46 0.04
C ILE A 140 -0.07 -9.13 -1.18
N PRO A 141 -0.82 -9.43 -2.26
CA PRO A 141 -0.33 -10.28 -3.35
C PRO A 141 0.84 -9.66 -4.12
N ALA A 142 0.82 -8.33 -4.31
CA ALA A 142 1.90 -7.61 -4.95
C ALA A 142 1.91 -6.15 -4.52
N ASN A 143 3.09 -5.52 -4.56
CA ASN A 143 3.25 -4.10 -4.32
C ASN A 143 3.11 -3.32 -5.65
N PRO A 144 2.00 -2.60 -5.89
CA PRO A 144 1.75 -1.91 -7.16
C PRO A 144 2.70 -0.74 -7.41
N VAL A 145 3.39 -0.24 -6.37
CA VAL A 145 4.38 0.85 -6.52
C VAL A 145 5.55 0.41 -7.39
N ARG A 146 5.96 -0.86 -7.31
CA ARG A 146 7.05 -1.40 -8.14
C ARG A 146 6.71 -1.42 -9.64
N ALA A 147 5.43 -1.49 -9.98
CA ALA A 147 4.95 -1.45 -11.36
C ALA A 147 4.76 -0.01 -11.89
N THR A 148 4.94 1.01 -11.03
CA THR A 148 4.74 2.41 -11.42
C THR A 148 6.04 3.02 -11.93
N ARG A 149 6.05 3.49 -13.19
CA ARG A 149 7.21 4.19 -13.75
C ARG A 149 7.29 5.62 -13.22
N ILE A 150 8.45 5.98 -12.69
CA ILE A 150 8.79 7.34 -12.26
C ILE A 150 9.74 7.94 -13.30
N PRO A 151 9.51 9.15 -13.81
CA PRO A 151 10.44 9.81 -14.72
C PRO A 151 11.85 9.90 -14.13
N LYS A 152 12.86 9.67 -14.97
CA LYS A 152 14.24 9.93 -14.58
C LYS A 152 14.42 11.44 -14.40
N TYR A 153 15.11 11.82 -13.34
CA TYR A 153 15.45 13.20 -13.04
C TYR A 153 16.88 13.24 -12.55
N ASP A 154 17.68 14.10 -13.16
CA ASP A 154 19.03 14.38 -12.71
C ASP A 154 18.98 15.53 -11.71
N ASP A 155 19.31 15.23 -10.46
CA ASP A 155 19.38 16.20 -9.35
C ASP A 155 20.85 16.52 -9.04
N SER A 156 21.73 16.36 -10.03
CA SER A 156 23.13 16.70 -9.93
C SER A 156 23.27 18.17 -9.54
N ARG A 157 24.14 18.43 -8.57
CA ARG A 157 24.38 19.81 -8.12
C ARG A 157 25.12 20.55 -9.22
N ASP A 158 24.54 21.62 -9.71
CA ASP A 158 25.08 22.42 -10.81
C ASP A 158 26.40 23.13 -10.46
N ARG A 159 26.67 23.38 -9.17
CA ARG A 159 27.82 24.20 -8.74
C ARG A 159 28.27 23.92 -7.31
N ARG A 160 29.57 24.06 -7.06
CA ARG A 160 30.17 24.17 -5.71
C ARG A 160 30.65 25.61 -5.45
N LEU A 161 30.82 25.96 -4.17
CA LEU A 161 31.41 27.25 -3.79
C LEU A 161 32.76 27.42 -4.51
N LYS A 162 32.91 28.54 -5.21
CA LYS A 162 34.16 28.94 -5.85
C LYS A 162 35.10 29.56 -4.81
N GLN A 163 36.39 29.59 -5.12
CA GLN A 163 37.40 30.21 -4.25
C GLN A 163 37.02 31.67 -3.93
N GLY A 164 37.05 32.04 -2.65
CA GLY A 164 36.69 33.38 -2.19
C GLY A 164 35.19 33.62 -1.93
N GLU A 165 34.29 32.71 -2.35
CA GLU A 165 32.85 32.86 -2.05
C GLU A 165 32.53 32.54 -0.58
N GLU A 166 33.21 31.56 0.00
CA GLU A 166 33.05 31.19 1.42
C GLU A 166 33.42 32.35 2.35
N GLN A 167 34.57 32.99 2.12
CA GLN A 167 35.03 34.13 2.90
C GLN A 167 34.05 35.31 2.84
N LYS A 168 33.45 35.57 1.67
CA LYS A 168 32.44 36.61 1.50
C LYS A 168 31.15 36.30 2.24
N LEU A 169 30.72 35.04 2.27
CA LEU A 169 29.54 34.61 3.02
C LEU A 169 29.76 34.74 4.53
N LEU A 170 30.94 34.37 5.03
CA LEU A 170 31.30 34.49 6.44
C LEU A 170 31.38 35.96 6.89
N ALA A 171 31.88 36.86 6.04
CA ALA A 171 32.01 38.28 6.36
C ALA A 171 30.67 39.02 6.53
N VAL A 172 29.59 38.51 5.93
CA VAL A 172 28.23 39.10 5.98
C VAL A 172 27.36 38.42 7.05
N ALA A 173 27.80 37.32 7.64
CA ALA A 173 27.06 36.57 8.66
C ALA A 173 27.18 37.17 10.09
N VAL A 174 27.66 38.42 10.20
CA VAL A 174 27.77 39.21 11.45
C VAL A 174 26.52 40.06 11.64
#